data_AF-A0A967SK48-F1
#
_entry.id   AF-A0A967SK48-F1
#
_cell.length_a   1.000
_cell.length_b   1.000
_cell.length_c   1.000
_cell.angle_alpha   90.00
_cell.angle_beta   90.00
_cell.angle_gamma   90.00
#
_symmetry.space_group_name_H-M   'P 1'
#
loop_
_entity.id
_entity.type
_entity.pdbx_description
1 polymer ?
#
loop_
_entity_poly.entity_id
_entity_poly.type
_entity_poly.pdbx_seq_one_letter_code
_entity_poly.pdbx_strand_id
1 'polypeptide(L)'
;TQMVFAQKELVEAGRMMGPRIYSTGFILYGAKNPNRALITSLEDARSHVRRLKVQGATSIKSYNQLRRDVRQWLVQASREEEILNVPE
;
A
#
# COMPACT_ATOMS: atom_id res chain seq x y z
N THR A 1 -11.55 4.03 3.14
CA THR A 1 -10.12 4.38 3.29
C THR A 1 -9.61 5.43 2.32
N GLN A 2 -10.36 5.84 1.28
CA GLN A 2 -9.86 6.76 0.24
C GLN A 2 -9.45 8.16 0.75
N MET A 3 -9.99 8.62 1.89
CA MET A 3 -9.69 9.94 2.45
C MET A 3 -8.60 9.93 3.53
N VAL A 4 -7.99 8.79 3.85
CA VAL A 4 -7.06 8.70 5.00
C VAL A 4 -5.80 9.56 4.81
N PHE A 5 -5.32 9.71 3.58
CA PHE A 5 -4.15 10.53 3.28
C PHE A 5 -4.47 12.04 3.33
N ALA A 6 -5.64 12.45 2.82
CA ALA A 6 -6.11 13.82 2.99
C ALA A 6 -6.34 14.16 4.47
N GLN A 7 -6.89 13.23 5.26
CA GLN A 7 -7.02 13.39 6.71
C GLN A 7 -5.65 13.52 7.39
N LYS A 8 -4.68 12.69 7.01
CA LYS A 8 -3.30 12.79 7.48
C LYS A 8 -2.72 14.19 7.22
N GLU A 9 -2.84 14.69 5.99
CA GLU A 9 -2.33 16.01 5.60
C GLU A 9 -2.99 17.14 6.42
N LEU A 10 -4.31 17.08 6.63
CA LEU A 10 -5.03 18.07 7.44
C LEU A 10 -4.57 18.05 8.91
N VAL A 11 -4.34 16.86 9.48
CA VAL A 11 -3.83 16.74 10.85
C VAL A 11 -2.38 17.22 10.95
N GLU A 12 -1.51 16.84 10.01
CA GLU A 12 -0.10 17.29 9.97
C GLU A 12 0.02 18.81 9.78
N ALA A 13 -0.88 19.41 9.01
CA ALA A 13 -0.95 20.87 8.82
C ALA A 13 -1.63 21.62 9.98
N GLY A 14 -2.08 20.92 11.04
CA GLY A 14 -2.79 21.52 12.17
C GLY A 14 -4.18 22.09 11.82
N ARG A 15 -4.75 21.70 10.67
CA ARG A 15 -6.08 22.12 10.20
C ARG A 15 -7.21 21.20 10.67
N MET A 16 -6.86 20.07 11.28
CA MET A 16 -7.79 19.09 11.87
C MET A 16 -7.18 18.55 13.17
N MET A 17 -7.97 18.49 14.24
CA MET A 17 -7.54 17.79 15.46
C MET A 17 -7.61 16.27 15.26
N GLY A 18 -6.52 15.58 15.57
CA GLY A 18 -6.43 14.13 15.49
C GLY A 18 -5.04 13.62 15.86
N PRO A 19 -4.87 12.29 16.00
CA PRO A 19 -3.56 11.69 16.19
C PRO A 19 -2.73 11.77 14.91
N ARG A 20 -1.40 11.61 15.00
CA ARG A 20 -0.57 11.39 13.80
C ARG A 20 -1.01 10.12 13.09
N ILE A 21 -1.32 10.22 11.80
CA ILE A 21 -1.90 9.13 11.02
C ILE A 21 -0.80 8.43 10.21
N TYR A 22 -0.60 7.14 10.50
CA TYR A 22 0.20 6.22 9.67
C TYR A 22 -0.75 5.16 9.11
N SER A 23 -0.97 5.19 7.80
CA SER A 23 -1.88 4.27 7.13
C SER A 23 -1.23 3.65 5.91
N THR A 24 -1.55 2.38 5.69
CA THR A 24 -1.22 1.67 4.43
C THR A 24 -2.16 2.05 3.29
N GLY A 25 -3.19 2.85 3.56
CA GLY A 25 -4.23 3.17 2.59
C GLY A 25 -5.06 1.94 2.22
N PHE A 26 -5.26 1.73 0.92
CA PHE A 26 -5.98 0.57 0.43
C PHE A 26 -5.06 -0.65 0.34
N ILE A 27 -5.46 -1.77 0.94
CA ILE A 27 -4.65 -2.99 1.00
C ILE A 27 -4.44 -3.61 -0.39
N LEU A 28 -3.32 -4.31 -0.58
CA LEU A 28 -3.07 -5.12 -1.78
C LEU A 28 -3.62 -6.53 -1.56
N TYR A 29 -4.93 -6.67 -1.78
CA TYR A 29 -5.66 -7.93 -1.58
C TYR A 29 -5.50 -8.89 -2.76
N GLY A 30 -5.05 -10.12 -2.51
CA GLY A 30 -4.77 -11.11 -3.57
C GLY A 30 -5.90 -12.09 -3.89
N ALA A 31 -6.87 -12.28 -3.00
CA ALA A 31 -7.96 -13.25 -3.22
C ALA A 31 -9.04 -12.72 -4.19
N LYS A 32 -9.93 -13.61 -4.64
CA LYS A 32 -11.00 -13.29 -5.59
C LYS A 32 -11.96 -12.25 -5.00
N ASN A 33 -11.81 -11.00 -5.43
CA ASN A 33 -12.61 -9.85 -5.03
C ASN A 33 -12.62 -8.86 -6.22
N PRO A 34 -13.73 -8.14 -6.49
CA PRO A 34 -13.77 -7.09 -7.50
C PRO A 34 -12.65 -6.04 -7.38
N ASN A 35 -12.24 -5.73 -6.15
CA ASN A 35 -11.22 -4.72 -5.84
C ASN A 35 -9.85 -5.34 -5.51
N ARG A 36 -9.57 -6.55 -5.99
CA ARG A 36 -8.28 -7.21 -5.75
C ARG A 36 -7.14 -6.50 -6.48
N ALA A 37 -5.94 -6.55 -5.90
CA ALA A 37 -4.71 -6.16 -6.56
C ALA A 37 -4.27 -7.29 -7.51
N LEU A 38 -4.63 -7.18 -8.79
CA LEU A 38 -4.15 -8.10 -9.82
C LEU A 38 -2.65 -7.85 -10.03
N ILE A 39 -1.83 -8.87 -9.73
CA ILE A 39 -0.39 -8.87 -9.92
C ILE A 39 -0.03 -10.14 -10.69
N THR A 40 0.37 -9.96 -11.94
CA THR A 40 0.78 -11.04 -12.85
C THR A 40 2.27 -10.97 -13.20
N SER A 41 2.92 -9.84 -12.90
CA SER A 41 4.35 -9.60 -13.12
C SER A 41 4.97 -8.79 -11.98
N LEU A 42 6.30 -8.75 -11.94
CA LEU A 42 7.05 -7.83 -11.05
C LEU A 42 6.72 -6.36 -11.34
N GLU A 43 6.45 -6.01 -12.60
CA GLU A 43 6.10 -4.63 -12.97
C GLU A 43 4.73 -4.22 -12.42
N ASP A 44 3.77 -5.13 -12.39
CA ASP A 44 2.48 -4.88 -11.72
C ASP A 44 2.70 -4.58 -10.23
N ALA A 45 3.57 -5.36 -9.57
CA ALA A 45 3.90 -5.15 -8.16
C ALA A 45 4.51 -3.75 -7.95
N ARG A 46 5.49 -3.36 -8.78
CA ARG A 46 6.08 -2.00 -8.76
C ARG A 46 5.04 -0.92 -8.94
N SER A 47 4.15 -1.07 -9.92
CA SER A 47 3.08 -0.10 -10.20
C SER A 47 2.16 0.09 -9.00
N HIS A 48 1.71 -1.00 -8.36
CA HIS A 48 0.87 -0.92 -7.15
C HIS A 48 1.58 -0.25 -5.98
N VAL A 49 2.84 -0.61 -5.73
CA VAL A 49 3.64 -0.04 -4.64
C VAL A 49 3.89 1.45 -4.87
N ARG A 50 4.35 1.83 -6.06
CA ARG A 50 4.59 3.23 -6.44
C ARG A 50 3.33 4.07 -6.34
N ARG A 51 2.19 3.55 -6.80
CA ARG A 51 0.90 4.24 -6.70
C ARG A 51 0.53 4.55 -5.25
N LEU A 52 0.70 3.60 -4.33
CA LEU A 52 0.43 3.83 -2.91
C LEU A 52 1.41 4.83 -2.30
N LYS A 53 2.70 4.76 -2.65
CA LYS A 53 3.71 5.72 -2.20
C LYS A 53 3.37 7.16 -2.63
N VAL A 54 3.02 7.36 -3.90
CA VAL A 54 2.62 8.66 -4.45
C VAL A 54 1.35 9.20 -3.75
N GLN A 55 0.45 8.31 -3.32
CA GLN A 55 -0.73 8.70 -2.54
C GLN A 55 -0.40 9.11 -1.08
N GLY A 56 0.83 8.93 -0.61
CA GLY A 56 1.27 9.29 0.74
C GLY A 56 1.42 8.12 1.71
N ALA A 57 1.38 6.87 1.21
CA ALA A 57 1.63 5.70 2.02
C ALA A 57 3.12 5.58 2.42
N THR A 58 3.38 5.32 3.70
CA THR A 58 4.72 5.00 4.23
C THR A 58 4.93 3.49 4.40
N SER A 59 3.86 2.72 4.26
CA SER A 59 3.86 1.27 4.28
C SER A 59 2.74 0.72 3.40
N ILE A 60 2.85 -0.54 2.99
CA ILE A 60 1.77 -1.29 2.32
C ILE A 60 1.36 -2.47 3.19
N LYS A 61 0.11 -2.92 3.04
CA LYS A 61 -0.37 -4.20 3.59
C LYS A 61 -0.67 -5.15 2.42
N SER A 62 0.15 -6.18 2.26
CA SER A 62 -0.15 -7.29 1.33
C SER A 62 -0.90 -8.38 2.07
N TYR A 63 -2.09 -8.77 1.58
CA TYR A 63 -2.98 -9.71 2.28
C TYR A 63 -3.54 -10.75 1.31
N ASN A 64 -3.62 -12.02 1.73
CA ASN A 64 -4.10 -13.13 0.89
C ASN A 64 -3.43 -13.24 -0.50
N GLN A 65 -2.12 -12.97 -0.58
CA GLN A 65 -1.33 -13.18 -1.79
C GLN A 65 -0.91 -14.65 -1.94
N LEU A 66 -1.72 -15.44 -2.65
CA LEU A 66 -1.61 -16.90 -2.69
C LEU A 66 -0.28 -17.40 -3.27
N ARG A 67 0.15 -16.83 -4.41
CA ARG A 67 1.38 -17.26 -5.07
C ARG A 67 2.61 -16.69 -4.37
N ARG A 68 3.66 -17.52 -4.24
CA ARG A 68 4.93 -17.15 -3.57
C ARG A 68 5.70 -16.07 -4.35
N ASP A 69 5.72 -16.17 -5.67
CA ASP A 69 6.39 -15.21 -6.54
C ASP A 69 5.81 -13.80 -6.39
N VAL A 70 4.49 -13.65 -6.35
CA VAL A 70 3.81 -12.36 -6.10
C VAL A 70 4.23 -11.75 -4.77
N ARG A 71 4.35 -12.55 -3.70
CA ARG A 71 4.83 -12.08 -2.40
C ARG A 71 6.28 -11.59 -2.48
N GLN A 72 7.16 -12.32 -3.19
CA GLN A 72 8.55 -11.93 -3.38
C GLN A 72 8.68 -10.65 -4.22
N TRP A 73 7.87 -10.51 -5.27
CA TRP A 73 7.82 -9.30 -6.08
C TRP A 73 7.36 -8.09 -5.29
N LEU A 74 6.37 -8.25 -4.40
CA LEU A 74 5.95 -7.16 -3.51
C LEU A 74 7.06 -6.77 -2.53
N VAL A 75 7.76 -7.73 -1.93
CA VAL A 75 8.92 -7.43 -1.07
C VAL A 75 10.01 -6.70 -1.86
N GLN A 76 10.30 -7.15 -3.08
CA GLN A 76 11.28 -6.51 -3.95
C GLN A 76 10.87 -5.09 -4.33
N ALA A 77 9.65 -4.90 -4.85
CA ALA A 77 9.11 -3.60 -5.24
C ALA A 77 9.07 -2.63 -4.06
N SER A 78 8.67 -3.10 -2.87
CA SER A 78 8.71 -2.30 -1.64
C SER A 78 10.12 -1.87 -1.26
N ARG A 79 11.11 -2.74 -1.43
CA ARG A 79 12.52 -2.41 -1.18
C ARG A 79 13.06 -1.39 -2.18
N GLU A 80 12.74 -1.55 -3.46
CA GLU A 80 13.12 -0.62 -4.54
C GLU A 80 12.50 0.77 -4.33
N GLU A 81 11.28 0.83 -3.79
CA GLU A 81 10.57 2.09 -3.52
C GLU A 81 10.76 2.60 -2.07
N GLU A 82 11.64 1.99 -1.28
CA GLU A 82 11.94 2.40 0.11
C GLU A 82 10.68 2.54 1.00
N ILE A 83 9.70 1.66 0.81
CA ILE A 83 8.43 1.65 1.55
C ILE A 83 8.30 0.34 2.33
N LEU A 84 7.77 0.40 3.55
CA LEU A 84 7.64 -0.78 4.40
C LEU A 84 6.59 -1.74 3.83
N ASN A 85 6.93 -3.01 3.66
CA ASN A 85 5.94 -4.05 3.40
C ASN A 85 5.54 -4.72 4.71
N VAL A 86 4.25 -4.71 5.03
CA VAL A 86 3.68 -5.44 6.17
C VAL A 86 2.92 -6.66 5.61
N PRO A 87 3.56 -7.82 5.45
CA PRO A 87 2.90 -9.03 4.96
C PRO A 87 1.96 -9.64 6.00
N GLU A 88 1.21 -10.66 5.60
CA GLU A 88 0.58 -11.65 6.47
C GLU A 88 1.52 -12.83 6.68
#